data_AF-A0A1G6LV06-F1
#
_entry.id   AF-A0A1G6LV06-F1
#
_cell.length_a   1.000
_cell.length_b   1.000
_cell.length_c   1.000
_cell.angle_alpha   90.00
_cell.angle_beta   90.00
_cell.angle_gamma   90.00
#
_symmetry.space_group_name_H-M   'P 1'
#
loop_
_entity.id
_entity.type
_entity.pdbx_description
1 polymer ?
#
loop_
_entity_poly.entity_id
_entity_poly.type
_entity_poly.pdbx_seq_one_letter_code
_entity_poly.pdbx_strand_id
1 'polypeptide(L)' 'MPALLVQIALVVILVRAAYTVVRHFQTSSPDWFEAAFQVSIGIVSLWLLLDYF' A
#
# COMPACT_ATOMS: atom_id res chain seq x y z
N MET A 1 -22.79 6.45 2.04
CA MET A 1 -22.18 6.32 3.39
C MET A 1 -21.11 5.21 3.48
N PRO A 2 -21.23 3.99 2.90
CA PRO A 2 -20.15 2.99 2.97
C PRO A 2 -18.90 3.34 2.13
N ALA A 3 -19.06 4.06 1.03
CA ALA A 3 -17.95 4.39 0.13
C ALA A 3 -16.83 5.23 0.77
N LEU A 4 -17.18 6.18 1.66
CA LEU A 4 -16.18 7.01 2.35
C LEU A 4 -15.29 6.20 3.29
N LEU A 5 -15.87 5.20 3.98
CA LEU A 5 -15.10 4.31 4.86
C LEU A 5 -14.13 3.43 4.04
N VAL A 6 -14.57 2.96 2.88
CA VAL A 6 -13.72 2.18 1.95
C VAL A 6 -12.56 3.03 1.43
N GLN A 7 -12.83 4.27 1.01
CA GLN A 7 -11.78 5.20 0.59
C GLN A 7 -10.75 5.46 1.69
N ILE A 8 -11.18 5.76 2.92
CA ILE A 8 -10.26 6.00 4.04
C ILE A 8 -9.41 4.75 4.32
N ALA A 9 -10.01 3.57 4.30
CA ALA A 9 -9.29 2.31 4.48
C ALA A 9 -8.22 2.11 3.38
N LEU A 10 -8.57 2.35 2.11
CA LEU A 10 -7.65 2.24 0.98
C LEU A 10 -6.48 3.23 1.11
N VAL A 11 -6.72 4.47 1.52
CA VAL A 11 -5.67 5.46 1.79
C VAL A 11 -4.72 4.98 2.89
N VAL A 12 -5.26 4.47 4.01
CA VAL A 12 -4.45 3.97 5.13
C VAL A 12 -3.59 2.78 4.70
N ILE A 13 -4.17 1.85 3.94
CA ILE A 13 -3.43 0.69 3.39
C ILE A 13 -2.30 1.16 2.48
N LEU A 14 -2.57 2.13 1.61
CA LEU A 14 -1.58 2.68 0.67
C LEU A 14 -0.41 3.35 1.38
N VAL A 15 -0.69 4.17 2.39
CA VAL A 15 0.35 4.81 3.22
C VAL A 15 1.17 3.76 3.97
N ARG A 16 0.53 2.74 4.52
CA ARG A 16 1.21 1.65 5.25
C ARG A 16 2.11 0.83 4.35
N ALA A 17 1.65 0.51 3.14
CA ALA A 17 2.42 -0.22 2.14
C ALA A 17 3.66 0.59 1.73
N ALA A 18 3.49 1.87 1.39
CA ALA A 18 4.60 2.76 1.04
C ALA A 18 5.62 2.88 2.18
N TYR A 19 5.17 3.05 3.43
CA TYR A 19 6.04 3.13 4.59
C TYR A 19 6.83 1.83 4.82
N THR A 20 6.18 0.68 4.67
CA THR A 20 6.83 -0.64 4.83
C THR A 20 7.88 -0.87 3.77
N VAL A 21 7.61 -0.49 2.51
CA VAL A 21 8.56 -0.57 1.40
C VAL A 21 9.78 0.32 1.69
N VAL A 22 9.58 1.59 2.03
CA VAL A 22 10.68 2.52 2.35
C VAL A 22 11.53 1.99 3.52
N ARG A 23 10.89 1.46 4.56
CA ARG A 23 11.58 0.87 5.71
C ARG A 23 12.37 -0.39 5.32
N HIS A 24 11.84 -1.21 4.40
CA HIS A 24 12.54 -2.38 3.87
C HIS A 24 13.82 -1.97 3.13
N PHE A 25 13.76 -0.92 2.31
CA PHE A 25 14.94 -0.39 1.62
C PHE A 25 16.02 0.17 2.55
N GLN A 26 15.66 0.55 3.78
CA GLN A 26 16.60 1.04 4.80
C GLN A 26 17.26 -0.07 5.63
N THR A 27 16.87 -1.34 5.43
CA THR A 27 17.41 -2.49 6.18
C THR A 27 18.61 -3.12 5.46
N SER A 28 19.64 -3.55 6.20
CA SER A 28 20.88 -4.12 5.62
C SER A 28 20.73 -5.47 4.92
N SER A 29 19.61 -6.17 5.09
CA SER A 29 19.24 -7.38 4.33
C SER A 29 17.77 -7.28 3.94
N PRO A 30 17.44 -6.58 2.85
CA PRO A 30 16.07 -6.41 2.42
C PRO A 30 15.53 -7.70 1.85
N ASP A 31 14.40 -8.18 2.38
CA ASP A 31 13.62 -9.24 1.75
C ASP A 31 12.88 -8.65 0.54
N TRP A 32 13.50 -8.79 -0.63
CA TRP A 32 12.98 -8.27 -1.90
C TRP A 32 11.60 -8.83 -2.25
N PHE A 33 11.29 -10.04 -1.78
CA PHE A 33 9.97 -10.65 -1.96
C PHE A 33 8.88 -9.90 -1.17
N GLU A 34 9.15 -9.57 0.10
CA GLU A 34 8.24 -8.79 0.93
C GLU A 34 8.07 -7.37 0.36
N ALA A 35 9.17 -6.75 -0.10
CA ALA A 35 9.10 -5.44 -0.76
C ALA A 35 8.21 -5.48 -2.02
N ALA A 36 8.37 -6.49 -2.89
CA ALA A 36 7.55 -6.66 -4.09
C ALA A 36 6.07 -6.92 -3.75
N PHE A 37 5.80 -7.69 -2.68
CA PHE A 37 4.44 -7.94 -2.19
C PHE A 37 3.77 -6.64 -1.69
N GLN A 38 4.48 -5.85 -0.89
CA GLN A 38 3.99 -4.57 -0.39
C GLN A 38 3.77 -3.56 -1.53
N VAL A 39 4.65 -3.53 -2.54
CA VAL A 39 4.44 -2.73 -3.76
C VAL A 39 3.17 -3.17 -4.49
N SER A 40 2.93 -4.48 -4.62
CA SER A 40 1.72 -5.01 -5.25
C SER A 40 0.45 -4.59 -4.50
N ILE A 41 0.47 -4.64 -3.16
CA ILE A 41 -0.63 -4.14 -2.32
C ILE A 41 -0.86 -2.64 -2.56
N GLY A 42 0.21 -1.86 -2.63
CA GLY A 42 0.14 -0.42 -2.91
C GLY A 42 -0.52 -0.14 -4.26
N ILE A 43 -0.13 -0.87 -5.30
CA ILE A 43 -0.69 -0.72 -6.66
C ILE A 43 -2.17 -1.10 -6.68
N VAL A 44 -2.55 -2.24 -6.08
CA VAL A 44 -3.96 -2.68 -6.03
C VAL A 44 -4.81 -1.69 -5.24
N SER A 45 -4.30 -1.20 -4.11
CA SER A 45 -5.00 -0.20 -3.29
C SER A 45 -5.18 1.12 -4.04
N LEU A 46 -4.17 1.56 -4.80
CA LEU A 46 -4.24 2.77 -5.62
C LEU A 46 -5.25 2.59 -6.77
N TRP A 47 -5.23 1.44 -7.44
CA TRP A 47 -6.15 1.14 -8.52
C TRP A 47 -7.61 1.12 -8.04
N LEU A 48 -7.87 0.45 -6.91
CA LEU A 48 -9.20 0.47 -6.28
C LEU A 48 -9.60 1.88 -5.85
N LEU A 49 -8.68 2.68 -5.33
CA LEU A 49 -8.98 4.04 -4.92
C LEU A 49 -9.33 4.94 -6.12
N LEU A 50 -8.67 4.75 -7.26
CA LEU A 50 -8.98 5.45 -8.52
C LEU A 50 -10.30 4.99 -9.14
N ASP A 51 -10.63 3.70 -9.06
CA ASP A 51 -11.90 3.15 -9.57
C ASP A 51 -13.10 3.61 -8.70
N TYR A 52 -12.86 3.84 -7.41
CA TYR A 52 -13.86 4.38 -6.49
C TYR A 52 -14.02 5.91 -6.54
N PHE A 53 -13.18 6.65 -7.28
CA PHE A 53 -13.17 8.11 -7.35
C PHE A 53 -13.94 8.62 -8.57
#